data_AF-A0CCS9-F1
#
_entry.id   AF-A0CCS9-F1
#
_cell.length_a   1.000
_cell.length_b   1.000
_cell.length_c   1.000
_cell.angle_alpha   90.00
_cell.angle_beta   90.00
_cell.angle_gamma   90.00
#
_symmetry.space_group_name_H-M   'P 1'
#
loop_
_entity.id
_entity.type
_entity.pdbx_description
1 polymer ?
#
loop_
_entity_poly.entity_id
_entity_poly.type
_entity_poly.pdbx_seq_one_letter_code
_entity_poly.pdbx_strand_id
1 'polypeptide(L)'
;MQFQQLMPVGYVKQPALKTFVLAKIKKENTEKSIKLYKQKYHQYFYQHDYLKLIKQGQEKDHVLMLFCFPEDLEKMKGDFEIEEFLEIQLPSVAPIHKEQKSLYDGYWNILHPNYEYPHRQNKDAPLKMQQILDTKTTRNKCILYNDENTIVIEAEDETHINNVRHCVMVAMEKLAEHNLNENHQRHFLESQYYAREMTLVTYFEPCIMCAMALIHSRINEVYYYQKRVTDGGLNDQLQVNNMKQLNHKYLVFYQN
;
A
#
# COMPACT_ATOMS: atom_id res chain seq x y z
N MET A 1 6.00 9.27 -21.29
CA MET A 1 5.28 8.17 -20.64
C MET A 1 5.55 8.24 -19.15
N GLN A 2 4.52 8.20 -18.31
CA GLN A 2 4.63 8.35 -16.84
C GLN A 2 3.74 7.32 -16.15
N PHE A 3 4.38 6.49 -15.33
CA PHE A 3 3.70 5.47 -14.54
C PHE A 3 3.30 5.99 -13.16
N GLN A 4 2.09 5.67 -12.75
CA GLN A 4 1.59 5.90 -11.40
C GLN A 4 1.54 4.59 -10.62
N GLN A 5 1.98 4.60 -9.36
CA GLN A 5 1.83 3.46 -8.46
C GLN A 5 0.35 3.26 -8.09
N LEU A 6 -0.10 2.02 -8.18
CA LEU A 6 -1.40 1.58 -7.67
C LEU A 6 -1.35 1.54 -6.15
N MET A 7 -2.03 2.48 -5.51
CA MET A 7 -2.08 2.56 -4.05
C MET A 7 -3.13 1.59 -3.49
N PRO A 8 -2.89 1.00 -2.30
CA PRO A 8 -3.82 0.05 -1.70
C PRO A 8 -5.22 0.63 -1.50
N VAL A 9 -6.24 -0.23 -1.56
CA VAL A 9 -7.64 0.13 -1.25
C VAL A 9 -7.71 0.84 0.11
N GLY A 10 -8.38 2.00 0.14
CA GLY A 10 -8.45 2.87 1.31
C GLY A 10 -7.36 3.95 1.36
N TYR A 11 -6.42 3.96 0.41
CA TYR A 11 -5.53 5.10 0.22
C TYR A 11 -6.34 6.30 -0.24
N VAL A 12 -6.25 7.39 0.50
CA VAL A 12 -6.86 8.66 0.19
C VAL A 12 -5.78 9.72 0.09
N LYS A 13 -5.82 10.51 -0.99
CA LYS A 13 -4.89 11.64 -1.17
C LYS A 13 -5.13 12.75 -0.13
N GLN A 14 -6.37 12.89 0.32
CA GLN A 14 -6.78 13.84 1.34
C GLN A 14 -7.55 13.08 2.44
N PRO A 15 -7.24 13.30 3.73
CA PRO A 15 -7.97 12.66 4.81
C PRO A 15 -9.44 13.10 4.83
N ALA A 16 -10.34 12.15 5.07
CA ALA A 16 -11.65 12.50 5.60
C ALA A 16 -11.45 13.04 7.02
N LEU A 17 -11.95 14.23 7.30
CA LEU A 17 -11.84 14.88 8.61
C LEU A 17 -13.08 14.61 9.45
N LYS A 18 -12.88 14.48 10.75
CA LYS A 18 -13.93 14.42 11.76
C LYS A 18 -13.60 15.40 12.89
N THR A 19 -14.63 15.98 13.49
CA THR A 19 -14.48 16.83 14.67
C THR A 19 -14.15 15.99 15.90
N PHE A 20 -13.09 16.37 16.61
CA PHE A 20 -12.73 15.86 17.93
C PHE A 20 -12.73 17.01 18.93
N VAL A 21 -12.89 16.65 20.21
CA VAL A 21 -12.70 17.55 21.34
C VAL A 21 -11.34 17.28 21.95
N LEU A 22 -10.56 18.35 22.13
CA LEU A 22 -9.37 18.38 22.95
C LEU A 22 -9.72 18.92 24.33
N ALA A 23 -9.15 18.31 25.35
CA ALA A 23 -9.24 18.77 26.72
C ALA A 23 -7.91 19.41 27.12
N LYS A 24 -7.94 20.69 27.53
CA LYS A 24 -6.80 21.36 28.13
C LYS A 24 -6.72 20.97 29.61
N ILE A 25 -5.64 20.30 29.98
CA ILE A 25 -5.40 19.83 31.35
C ILE A 25 -4.07 20.33 31.88
N LYS A 26 -4.02 20.56 33.20
CA LYS A 26 -2.76 20.83 33.89
C LYS A 26 -1.85 19.62 33.81
N LYS A 27 -0.55 19.89 33.68
CA LYS A 27 0.48 18.85 33.53
C LYS A 27 0.51 17.89 34.74
N GLU A 28 0.29 18.40 35.95
CA GLU A 28 0.18 17.61 37.19
C GLU A 28 -0.93 16.55 37.15
N ASN A 29 -2.01 16.80 36.41
CA ASN A 29 -3.15 15.89 36.29
C ASN A 29 -3.02 14.90 35.12
N THR A 30 -1.95 14.98 34.33
CA THR A 30 -1.83 14.23 33.07
C THR A 30 -1.85 12.72 33.27
N GLU A 31 -1.07 12.19 34.22
CA GLU A 31 -1.01 10.74 34.45
C GLU A 31 -2.34 10.17 34.95
N LYS A 32 -2.99 10.87 35.89
CA LYS A 32 -4.31 10.53 36.42
C LYS A 32 -5.35 10.48 35.28
N SER A 33 -5.39 11.51 34.44
CA SER A 33 -6.32 11.60 33.31
C SER A 33 -6.09 10.50 32.27
N ILE A 34 -4.83 10.22 31.90
CA ILE A 34 -4.51 9.13 30.96
C ILE A 34 -4.96 7.78 31.52
N LYS A 35 -4.70 7.51 32.80
CA LYS A 35 -5.06 6.24 33.43
C LYS A 35 -6.57 6.04 33.44
N LEU A 36 -7.32 7.07 33.85
CA LEU A 36 -8.79 7.05 33.86
C LEU A 36 -9.35 6.83 32.45
N TYR A 37 -8.82 7.56 31.47
CA TYR A 37 -9.23 7.42 30.06
C TYR A 37 -9.01 6.01 29.52
N LYS A 38 -7.82 5.45 29.74
CA LYS A 38 -7.49 4.08 29.33
C LYS A 38 -8.40 3.04 29.98
N GLN A 39 -8.77 3.26 31.24
CA GLN A 39 -9.59 2.32 31.99
C GLN A 39 -11.07 2.38 31.59
N LYS A 40 -11.63 3.56 31.38
CA LYS A 40 -13.09 3.75 31.23
C LYS A 40 -13.53 3.99 29.78
N TYR A 41 -12.70 4.66 28.98
CA TYR A 41 -13.14 5.24 27.71
C TYR A 41 -12.41 4.72 26.47
N HIS A 42 -11.19 4.21 26.60
CA HIS A 42 -10.38 3.78 25.46
C HIS A 42 -11.07 2.76 24.53
N GLN A 43 -11.87 1.85 25.06
CA GLN A 43 -12.64 0.89 24.25
C GLN A 43 -13.61 1.53 23.24
N TYR A 44 -14.00 2.79 23.44
CA TYR A 44 -14.86 3.53 22.52
C TYR A 44 -14.06 4.28 21.44
N PHE A 45 -12.75 4.46 21.65
CA PHE A 45 -11.89 5.30 20.81
C PHE A 45 -10.65 4.59 20.26
N TYR A 46 -10.43 3.31 20.56
CA TYR A 46 -9.22 2.55 20.17
C TYR A 46 -8.93 2.56 18.66
N GLN A 47 -9.96 2.73 17.82
CA GLN A 47 -9.80 2.84 16.37
C GLN A 47 -8.95 4.06 15.96
N HIS A 48 -8.75 5.01 16.87
CA HIS A 48 -7.99 6.24 16.69
C HIS A 48 -6.64 6.26 17.41
N ASP A 49 -6.13 5.11 17.87
CA ASP A 49 -4.84 5.02 18.56
C ASP A 49 -3.63 5.47 17.71
N TYR A 50 -3.82 5.62 16.40
CA TYR A 50 -2.82 6.24 15.53
C TYR A 50 -2.65 7.74 15.80
N LEU A 51 -3.62 8.41 16.45
CA LEU A 51 -3.50 9.78 16.92
C LEU A 51 -2.87 9.79 18.32
N LYS A 52 -1.82 10.58 18.50
CA LYS A 52 -1.17 10.71 19.82
C LYS A 52 -2.15 11.29 20.85
N LEU A 53 -2.39 10.56 21.93
CA LEU A 53 -3.34 10.97 22.98
C LEU A 53 -3.02 12.32 23.62
N ILE A 54 -1.73 12.64 23.80
CA ILE A 54 -1.27 13.87 24.49
C ILE A 54 -0.33 14.66 23.60
N LYS A 55 -0.57 15.97 23.51
CA LYS A 55 0.30 16.94 22.86
C LYS A 55 0.61 18.08 23.83
N GLN A 56 1.82 18.62 23.76
CA GLN A 56 2.18 19.78 24.57
C GLN A 56 1.35 21.00 24.10
N GLY A 57 0.76 21.72 25.04
CA GLY A 57 0.05 22.97 24.76
C GLY A 57 1.02 24.13 24.49
N GLN A 58 0.47 25.31 24.18
CA GLN A 58 1.26 26.55 24.10
C GLN A 58 1.78 26.98 25.48
N GLU A 59 0.98 26.75 26.52
CA GLU A 59 1.35 27.01 27.91
C GLU A 59 2.21 25.87 28.46
N LYS A 60 3.30 26.22 29.16
CA LYS A 60 4.29 25.24 29.65
C LYS A 60 3.73 24.25 30.68
N ASP A 61 2.72 24.68 31.42
CA ASP A 61 2.12 23.92 32.53
C ASP A 61 0.88 23.13 32.10
N HIS A 62 0.57 23.11 30.80
CA HIS A 62 -0.61 22.45 30.25
C HIS A 62 -0.29 21.52 29.11
N VAL A 63 -1.16 20.52 28.96
CA VAL A 63 -1.16 19.62 27.81
C VAL A 63 -2.56 19.58 27.21
N LEU A 64 -2.60 19.30 25.92
CA LEU A 64 -3.82 19.02 25.18
C LEU A 64 -3.98 17.51 25.08
N MET A 65 -5.10 17.01 25.60
CA MET A 65 -5.47 15.62 25.53
C MET A 65 -6.55 15.43 24.46
N LEU A 66 -6.32 14.51 23.53
CA LEU A 66 -7.34 14.04 22.60
C LEU A 66 -8.42 13.31 23.42
N PHE A 67 -9.60 13.91 23.54
CA PHE A 67 -10.55 13.54 24.57
C PHE A 67 -11.67 12.65 24.00
N CYS A 68 -12.54 13.19 23.16
CA CYS A 68 -13.70 12.47 22.65
C CYS A 68 -14.27 13.09 21.37
N PHE A 69 -15.37 12.55 20.86
CA PHE A 69 -16.21 13.25 19.88
C PHE A 69 -17.13 14.27 20.58
N PRO A 70 -17.58 15.34 19.89
CA PRO A 70 -18.49 16.33 20.47
C PRO A 70 -19.75 15.70 21.08
N GLU A 71 -20.35 14.72 20.42
CA GLU A 71 -21.52 13.97 20.88
C GLU A 71 -21.32 13.16 22.19
N ASP A 72 -20.07 12.89 22.59
CA ASP A 72 -19.75 12.14 23.82
C ASP A 72 -19.28 13.05 24.97
N LEU A 73 -19.08 14.34 24.71
CA LEU A 73 -18.50 15.29 25.67
C LEU A 73 -19.28 15.37 26.98
N GLU A 74 -20.61 15.49 26.90
CA GLU A 74 -21.47 15.61 28.09
C GLU A 74 -21.38 14.41 29.03
N LYS A 75 -21.15 13.21 28.48
CA LYS A 75 -21.04 11.97 29.25
C LYS A 75 -19.66 11.81 29.91
N MET A 76 -18.64 12.47 29.37
CA MET A 76 -17.25 12.28 29.77
C MET A 76 -16.72 13.43 30.63
N LYS A 77 -17.19 14.67 30.41
CA LYS A 77 -16.59 15.86 31.03
C LYS A 77 -16.55 15.86 32.56
N GLY A 78 -17.55 15.24 33.22
CA GLY A 78 -17.65 15.24 34.68
C GLY A 78 -16.61 14.39 35.41
N ASP A 79 -15.95 13.49 34.69
CA ASP A 79 -14.94 12.58 35.24
C ASP A 79 -13.55 13.20 35.36
N PHE A 80 -13.32 14.36 34.72
CA PHE A 80 -11.99 14.93 34.54
C PHE A 80 -11.92 16.37 35.03
N GLU A 81 -10.75 16.73 35.56
CA GLU A 81 -10.41 18.11 35.91
C GLU A 81 -9.89 18.82 34.66
N ILE A 82 -10.81 19.41 33.89
CA ILE A 82 -10.53 20.09 32.62
C ILE A 82 -10.68 21.60 32.78
N GLU A 83 -9.74 22.37 32.23
CA GLU A 83 -9.82 23.83 32.25
C GLU A 83 -10.62 24.37 31.05
N GLU A 84 -10.44 23.76 29.89
CA GLU A 84 -11.03 24.21 28.64
C GLU A 84 -11.20 23.04 27.67
N PHE A 85 -12.26 23.10 26.86
CA PHE A 85 -12.50 22.20 25.75
C PHE A 85 -12.35 22.96 24.43
N LEU A 86 -11.64 22.36 23.47
CA LEU A 86 -11.38 22.94 22.16
C LEU A 86 -11.79 21.94 21.08
N GLU A 87 -12.48 22.39 20.04
CA GLU A 87 -12.76 21.53 18.88
C GLU A 87 -11.62 21.56 17.87
N ILE A 88 -11.34 20.42 17.24
CA ILE A 88 -10.33 20.27 16.20
C ILE A 88 -10.80 19.29 15.12
N GLN A 89 -10.44 19.56 13.87
CA GLN A 89 -10.67 18.65 12.74
C GLN A 89 -9.46 17.74 12.55
N LEU A 90 -9.64 16.43 12.72
CA LEU A 90 -8.56 15.43 12.59
C LEU A 90 -8.93 14.35 11.56
N PRO A 91 -7.93 13.69 10.96
CA PRO A 91 -8.17 12.52 10.12
C PRO A 91 -8.99 11.47 10.86
N SER A 92 -10.03 10.96 10.20
CA SER A 92 -10.95 9.96 10.77
C SER A 92 -10.44 8.53 10.62
N VAL A 93 -9.51 8.28 9.70
CA VAL A 93 -8.91 6.96 9.43
C VAL A 93 -7.40 7.01 9.57
N ALA A 94 -6.78 5.89 9.96
CA ALA A 94 -5.34 5.79 10.07
C ALA A 94 -4.66 5.95 8.69
N PRO A 95 -3.49 6.60 8.61
CA PRO A 95 -2.72 6.61 7.38
C PRO A 95 -2.14 5.22 7.11
N ILE A 96 -2.33 4.71 5.90
CA ILE A 96 -1.82 3.39 5.49
C ILE A 96 -0.50 3.48 4.70
N HIS A 97 -0.04 4.70 4.44
CA HIS A 97 1.17 4.99 3.67
C HIS A 97 1.97 6.16 4.28
N LYS A 98 3.29 6.19 4.03
CA LYS A 98 4.22 7.19 4.57
C LYS A 98 3.88 8.63 4.14
N GLU A 99 3.43 8.81 2.91
CA GLU A 99 3.02 10.13 2.40
C GLU A 99 1.76 10.63 3.10
N GLN A 100 0.76 9.77 3.30
CA GLN A 100 -0.43 10.13 4.08
C GLN A 100 -0.05 10.51 5.50
N LYS A 101 0.87 9.78 6.14
CA LYS A 101 1.34 10.16 7.47
C LYS A 101 1.98 11.53 7.48
N SER A 102 2.87 11.79 6.53
CA SER A 102 3.55 13.09 6.43
C SER A 102 2.55 14.23 6.27
N LEU A 103 1.47 13.99 5.50
CA LEU A 103 0.33 14.91 5.41
C LEU A 103 -0.44 15.02 6.75
N TYR A 104 -0.72 13.90 7.41
CA TYR A 104 -1.52 13.84 8.63
C TYR A 104 -0.79 14.42 9.85
N ASP A 105 0.55 14.34 9.88
CA ASP A 105 1.40 14.98 10.89
C ASP A 105 1.21 16.51 10.91
N GLY A 106 0.71 17.10 9.81
CA GLY A 106 0.28 18.51 9.74
C GLY A 106 -1.00 18.81 10.52
N TYR A 107 -1.87 17.81 10.74
CA TYR A 107 -3.10 17.95 11.54
C TYR A 107 -2.84 17.64 13.02
N TRP A 108 -2.17 16.50 13.27
CA TRP A 108 -1.90 16.01 14.63
C TRP A 108 -0.72 15.06 14.63
N ASN A 109 -0.10 14.84 15.80
CA ASN A 109 1.01 13.90 15.89
C ASN A 109 0.50 12.47 15.66
N ILE A 110 0.98 11.83 14.59
CA ILE A 110 0.62 10.46 14.25
C ILE A 110 1.64 9.47 14.83
N LEU A 111 1.17 8.55 15.66
CA LEU A 111 1.98 7.42 16.11
C LEU A 111 2.26 6.51 14.92
N HIS A 112 3.51 6.05 14.77
CA HIS A 112 3.98 5.27 13.62
C HIS A 112 3.07 4.05 13.38
N PRO A 113 2.16 4.09 12.39
CA PRO A 113 1.56 2.89 11.85
C PRO A 113 2.67 2.08 11.18
N ASN A 114 2.64 0.76 11.31
CA ASN A 114 3.52 -0.11 10.54
C ASN A 114 3.14 0.03 9.05
N TYR A 115 3.92 0.79 8.29
CA TYR A 115 3.71 0.90 6.84
C TYR A 115 4.17 -0.38 6.17
N GLU A 116 3.23 -1.13 5.61
CA GLU A 116 3.54 -2.33 4.84
C GLU A 116 3.83 -2.05 3.36
N TYR A 117 3.65 -0.80 2.90
CA TYR A 117 3.66 -0.48 1.47
C TYR A 117 4.78 0.52 1.10
N PRO A 118 5.84 0.08 0.39
CA PRO A 118 6.92 0.97 -0.04
C PRO A 118 6.50 1.83 -1.23
N HIS A 119 6.86 3.11 -1.19
CA HIS A 119 6.80 3.99 -2.35
C HIS A 119 8.06 3.79 -3.18
N ARG A 120 7.92 3.48 -4.47
CA ARG A 120 9.05 3.33 -5.39
C ARG A 120 8.74 4.04 -6.70
N GLN A 121 9.69 4.83 -7.20
CA GLN A 121 9.64 5.34 -8.57
C GLN A 121 10.73 4.64 -9.36
N ASN A 122 10.34 3.85 -10.36
CA ASN A 122 11.29 3.23 -11.28
C ASN A 122 11.46 4.15 -12.49
N LYS A 123 12.65 4.76 -12.61
CA LYS A 123 12.98 5.70 -13.70
C LYS A 123 13.07 5.01 -15.07
N ASP A 124 13.30 3.70 -15.09
CA ASP A 124 13.51 2.93 -16.32
C ASP A 124 12.22 2.35 -16.88
N ALA A 125 11.11 2.39 -16.12
CA ALA A 125 9.82 1.85 -16.54
C ALA A 125 9.32 2.39 -17.90
N PRO A 126 9.42 3.70 -18.21
CA PRO A 126 9.10 4.23 -19.54
C PRO A 126 9.90 3.60 -20.67
N LEU A 127 11.20 3.39 -20.47
CA LEU A 127 12.07 2.80 -21.48
C LEU A 127 11.72 1.33 -21.69
N LYS A 128 11.54 0.57 -20.61
CA LYS A 128 11.14 -0.85 -20.68
C LYS A 128 9.79 -1.04 -21.36
N MET A 129 8.84 -0.13 -21.12
CA MET A 129 7.54 -0.18 -21.79
C MET A 129 7.65 0.17 -23.27
N GLN A 130 8.50 1.13 -23.65
CA GLN A 130 8.72 1.47 -25.05
C GLN A 130 9.19 0.26 -25.85
N GLN A 131 10.02 -0.62 -25.26
CA GLN A 131 10.44 -1.87 -25.90
C GLN A 131 9.28 -2.81 -26.23
N ILE A 132 8.19 -2.78 -25.45
CA ILE A 132 6.96 -3.51 -25.78
C ILE A 132 6.19 -2.77 -26.88
N LEU A 133 6.04 -1.45 -26.78
CA LEU A 133 5.29 -0.65 -27.76
C LEU A 133 5.91 -0.64 -29.15
N ASP A 134 7.23 -0.76 -29.26
CA ASP A 134 7.96 -0.79 -30.53
C ASP A 134 7.85 -2.14 -31.25
N THR A 135 7.30 -3.16 -30.59
CA THR A 135 7.10 -4.47 -31.21
C THR A 135 5.94 -4.43 -32.19
N LYS A 136 6.12 -5.03 -33.37
CA LYS A 136 5.10 -5.09 -34.42
C LYS A 136 4.04 -6.18 -34.19
N THR A 137 4.00 -6.79 -33.00
CA THR A 137 3.08 -7.90 -32.71
C THR A 137 1.66 -7.38 -32.50
N THR A 138 0.67 -8.17 -32.94
CA THR A 138 -0.75 -7.89 -32.70
C THR A 138 -1.25 -8.55 -31.42
N ARG A 139 -0.43 -9.41 -30.80
CA ARG A 139 -0.76 -10.15 -29.59
C ARG A 139 -0.22 -9.42 -28.36
N ASN A 140 -0.89 -9.57 -27.23
CA ASN A 140 -0.41 -8.99 -25.98
C ASN A 140 0.95 -9.61 -25.62
N LYS A 141 1.87 -8.78 -25.12
CA LYS A 141 3.25 -9.15 -24.82
C LYS A 141 3.62 -8.71 -23.42
N CYS A 142 4.50 -9.48 -22.79
CA CYS A 142 5.18 -9.11 -21.57
C CYS A 142 6.67 -9.45 -21.61
N ILE A 143 7.45 -8.72 -20.83
CA ILE A 143 8.89 -8.87 -20.68
C ILE A 143 9.21 -8.89 -19.19
N LEU A 144 10.00 -9.88 -18.76
CA LEU A 144 10.46 -10.04 -17.40
C LEU A 144 11.93 -9.63 -17.30
N TYR A 145 12.24 -8.75 -16.35
CA TYR A 145 13.58 -8.24 -16.10
C TYR A 145 14.07 -8.69 -14.73
N ASN A 146 15.37 -8.96 -14.60
CA ASN A 146 16.01 -9.11 -13.30
C ASN A 146 16.24 -7.75 -12.60
N ASP A 147 16.80 -7.81 -11.40
CA ASP A 147 17.22 -6.68 -10.57
C ASP A 147 18.30 -5.80 -11.23
N GLU A 148 19.14 -6.39 -12.09
CA GLU A 148 20.12 -5.69 -12.94
C GLU A 148 19.51 -5.03 -14.19
N ASN A 149 18.17 -5.01 -14.32
CA ASN A 149 17.45 -4.45 -15.48
C ASN A 149 17.75 -5.16 -16.82
N THR A 150 18.24 -6.40 -16.80
CA THR A 150 18.43 -7.23 -18.01
C THR A 150 17.17 -8.05 -18.31
N ILE A 151 16.91 -8.29 -19.59
CA ILE A 151 15.77 -9.11 -20.02
C ILE A 151 16.09 -10.58 -19.75
N VAL A 152 15.24 -11.24 -18.96
CA VAL A 152 15.32 -12.68 -18.69
C VAL A 152 14.38 -13.44 -19.61
N ILE A 153 13.12 -13.00 -19.71
CA ILE A 153 12.08 -13.68 -20.48
C ILE A 153 11.28 -12.68 -21.32
N GLU A 154 11.02 -13.05 -22.56
CA GLU A 154 10.00 -12.41 -23.41
C GLU A 154 8.90 -13.42 -23.75
N ALA A 155 7.64 -12.99 -23.62
CA ALA A 155 6.49 -13.83 -23.90
C ALA A 155 5.34 -13.06 -24.53
N GLU A 156 4.64 -13.71 -25.45
CA GLU A 156 3.44 -13.22 -26.11
C GLU A 156 2.25 -14.13 -25.79
N ASP A 157 1.04 -13.64 -25.97
CA ASP A 157 -0.17 -14.46 -25.84
C ASP A 157 -0.14 -15.61 -26.85
N GLU A 158 -0.44 -16.81 -26.36
CA GLU A 158 -0.60 -18.04 -27.14
C GLU A 158 -2.05 -18.55 -27.06
N THR A 159 -3.02 -17.63 -26.95
CA THR A 159 -4.45 -17.95 -26.80
C THR A 159 -5.03 -18.79 -27.95
N HIS A 160 -4.45 -18.67 -29.14
CA HIS A 160 -4.73 -19.53 -30.30
C HIS A 160 -4.42 -21.02 -30.08
N ILE A 161 -3.53 -21.36 -29.14
CA ILE A 161 -3.24 -22.74 -28.73
C ILE A 161 -4.22 -23.14 -27.62
N ASN A 162 -4.33 -22.30 -26.59
CA ASN A 162 -5.26 -22.50 -25.48
C ASN A 162 -5.56 -21.14 -24.82
N ASN A 163 -6.84 -20.89 -24.54
CA ASN A 163 -7.35 -19.65 -23.96
C ASN A 163 -6.64 -19.19 -22.67
N VAL A 164 -6.04 -20.09 -21.88
CA VAL A 164 -5.31 -19.71 -20.65
C VAL A 164 -3.86 -19.29 -20.88
N ARG A 165 -3.32 -19.46 -22.10
CA ARG A 165 -1.93 -19.12 -22.42
C ARG A 165 -1.77 -17.63 -22.71
N HIS A 166 -2.05 -16.81 -21.71
CA HIS A 166 -1.70 -15.39 -21.72
C HIS A 166 -0.19 -15.22 -21.57
N CYS A 167 0.37 -14.14 -22.11
CA CYS A 167 1.80 -13.82 -22.09
C CYS A 167 2.42 -13.95 -20.69
N VAL A 168 1.71 -13.54 -19.64
CA VAL A 168 2.18 -13.71 -18.25
C VAL A 168 2.33 -15.18 -17.87
N MET A 169 1.35 -16.03 -18.21
CA MET A 169 1.43 -17.47 -17.94
C MET A 169 2.57 -18.12 -18.73
N VAL A 170 2.68 -17.76 -20.00
CA VAL A 170 3.78 -18.21 -20.88
C VAL A 170 5.14 -17.76 -20.30
N ALA A 171 5.24 -16.53 -19.79
CA ALA A 171 6.46 -16.04 -19.16
C ALA A 171 6.82 -16.83 -17.89
N MET A 172 5.83 -17.17 -17.04
CA MET A 172 6.09 -17.95 -15.83
C MET A 172 6.51 -19.39 -16.14
N GLU A 173 5.94 -20.01 -17.18
CA GLU A 173 6.38 -21.32 -17.67
C GLU A 173 7.82 -21.26 -18.21
N LYS A 174 8.12 -20.32 -19.11
CA LYS A 174 9.48 -20.12 -19.63
C LYS A 174 10.49 -19.82 -18.54
N LEU A 175 10.11 -19.04 -17.51
CA LEU A 175 10.97 -18.78 -16.36
C LEU A 175 11.25 -20.05 -15.56
N ALA A 176 10.23 -20.90 -15.34
CA ALA A 176 10.43 -22.16 -14.65
C ALA A 176 11.39 -23.09 -15.41
N GLU A 177 11.25 -23.19 -16.73
CA GLU A 177 12.17 -23.94 -17.60
C GLU A 177 13.59 -23.36 -17.59
N HIS A 178 13.70 -22.02 -17.70
CA HIS A 178 14.98 -21.31 -17.60
C HIS A 178 15.70 -21.65 -16.30
N ASN A 179 15.00 -21.55 -15.17
CA ASN A 179 15.57 -21.84 -13.85
C ASN A 179 15.98 -23.31 -13.71
N LEU A 180 15.24 -24.26 -14.29
CA LEU A 180 15.61 -25.68 -14.28
C LEU A 180 16.90 -25.93 -15.07
N ASN A 181 17.07 -25.27 -16.21
CA ASN A 181 18.24 -25.43 -17.07
C ASN A 181 19.50 -24.81 -16.44
N GLU A 182 19.37 -23.66 -15.77
CA GLU A 182 20.50 -23.03 -15.06
C GLU A 182 20.90 -23.78 -13.78
N ASN A 183 19.96 -24.47 -13.13
CA ASN A 183 20.21 -25.27 -11.92
C ASN A 183 21.17 -26.46 -12.09
N HIS A 184 21.56 -26.82 -13.33
CA HIS A 184 22.62 -27.79 -13.57
C HIS A 184 24.03 -27.29 -13.16
N GLN A 185 24.19 -25.98 -12.91
CA GLN A 185 25.42 -25.40 -12.34
C GLN A 185 25.25 -25.17 -10.83
N ARG A 186 25.78 -26.10 -10.04
CA ARG A 186 25.68 -26.13 -8.57
C ARG A 186 26.32 -24.88 -7.95
N HIS A 187 25.48 -23.98 -7.43
CA HIS A 187 25.69 -23.09 -6.26
C HIS A 187 24.52 -22.06 -6.09
N PHE A 188 23.50 -22.11 -6.95
CA PHE A 188 22.49 -21.05 -7.14
C PHE A 188 21.11 -21.33 -6.49
N LEU A 189 21.07 -22.20 -5.47
CA LEU A 189 19.80 -22.73 -4.93
C LEU A 189 19.04 -21.80 -3.97
N GLU A 190 19.61 -20.66 -3.57
CA GLU A 190 18.94 -19.73 -2.63
C GLU A 190 18.55 -18.38 -3.25
N SER A 191 19.23 -17.91 -4.29
CA SER A 191 19.07 -16.56 -4.83
C SER A 191 17.90 -16.40 -5.81
N GLN A 192 17.58 -17.40 -6.64
CA GLN A 192 16.59 -17.25 -7.72
C GLN A 192 15.42 -18.25 -7.62
N TYR A 193 14.77 -18.24 -6.46
CA TYR A 193 13.53 -18.98 -6.24
C TYR A 193 12.33 -18.20 -6.83
N TYR A 194 11.74 -18.72 -7.91
CA TYR A 194 10.66 -18.11 -8.70
C TYR A 194 11.06 -16.78 -9.39
N ALA A 195 10.18 -15.77 -9.38
CA ALA A 195 10.38 -14.46 -9.98
C ALA A 195 10.75 -13.40 -8.92
N ARG A 196 11.39 -13.79 -7.82
CA ARG A 196 11.83 -12.87 -6.76
C ARG A 196 12.72 -11.77 -7.34
N GLU A 197 12.53 -10.55 -6.84
CA GLU A 197 13.28 -9.35 -7.26
C GLU A 197 13.12 -8.96 -8.74
N MET A 198 12.31 -9.71 -9.51
CA MET A 198 12.08 -9.43 -10.93
C MET A 198 10.97 -8.40 -11.13
N THR A 199 11.05 -7.73 -12.28
CA THR A 199 10.09 -6.74 -12.75
C THR A 199 9.40 -7.24 -14.01
N LEU A 200 8.08 -7.34 -14.00
CA LEU A 200 7.29 -7.63 -15.20
C LEU A 200 6.83 -6.33 -15.84
N VAL A 201 6.99 -6.20 -17.15
CA VAL A 201 6.37 -5.15 -17.95
C VAL A 201 5.43 -5.81 -18.96
N THR A 202 4.19 -5.35 -19.07
CA THR A 202 3.17 -5.95 -19.95
C THR A 202 2.33 -4.86 -20.61
N TYR A 203 1.85 -5.09 -21.84
CA TYR A 203 1.00 -4.09 -22.49
C TYR A 203 -0.36 -3.98 -21.78
N PHE A 204 -1.14 -5.06 -21.71
CA PHE A 204 -2.40 -5.06 -20.97
C PHE A 204 -2.20 -5.40 -19.51
N GLU A 205 -3.05 -4.82 -18.66
CA GLU A 205 -3.24 -5.22 -17.27
C GLU A 205 -3.42 -6.75 -17.18
N PRO A 206 -2.68 -7.44 -16.29
CA PRO A 206 -2.90 -8.85 -16.01
C PRO A 206 -4.34 -9.12 -15.57
N CYS A 207 -5.00 -10.12 -16.15
CA CYS A 207 -6.29 -10.58 -15.64
C CYS A 207 -6.15 -11.24 -14.26
N ILE A 208 -7.26 -11.57 -13.60
CA ILE A 208 -7.28 -12.19 -12.26
C ILE A 208 -6.35 -13.42 -12.17
N MET A 209 -6.42 -14.32 -13.16
CA MET A 209 -5.56 -15.51 -13.23
C MET A 209 -4.07 -15.15 -13.27
N CYS A 210 -3.69 -14.22 -14.15
CA CYS A 210 -2.30 -13.80 -14.31
C CYS A 210 -1.80 -13.04 -13.07
N ALA A 211 -2.64 -12.18 -12.48
CA ALA A 211 -2.33 -11.46 -11.26
C ALA A 211 -2.06 -12.42 -10.08
N MET A 212 -2.85 -13.50 -9.96
CA MET A 212 -2.63 -14.54 -8.95
C MET A 212 -1.39 -15.39 -9.24
N ALA A 213 -1.11 -15.72 -10.50
CA ALA A 213 0.12 -16.42 -10.88
C ALA A 213 1.38 -15.64 -10.45
N LEU A 214 1.33 -14.31 -10.55
CA LEU A 214 2.40 -13.42 -10.09
C LEU A 214 2.57 -13.41 -8.56
N ILE A 215 1.47 -13.53 -7.79
CA ILE A 215 1.53 -13.75 -6.34
C ILE A 215 2.30 -15.04 -6.03
N HIS A 216 1.93 -16.14 -6.68
CA HIS A 216 2.58 -17.44 -6.49
C HIS A 216 4.04 -17.44 -6.91
N SER A 217 4.39 -16.63 -7.91
CA SER A 217 5.75 -16.49 -8.41
C SER A 217 6.59 -15.49 -7.61
N ARG A 218 6.03 -14.87 -6.56
CA ARG A 218 6.71 -13.92 -5.67
C ARG A 218 7.39 -12.76 -6.40
N ILE A 219 6.75 -12.26 -7.47
CA ILE A 219 7.31 -11.14 -8.23
C ILE A 219 7.47 -9.89 -7.37
N ASN A 220 8.45 -9.04 -7.67
CA ASN A 220 8.66 -7.79 -6.94
C ASN A 220 7.73 -6.66 -7.42
N GLU A 221 7.67 -6.41 -8.72
CA GLU A 221 6.86 -5.33 -9.28
C GLU A 221 6.35 -5.59 -10.70
N VAL A 222 5.23 -4.95 -11.04
CA VAL A 222 4.53 -5.08 -12.34
C VAL A 222 4.22 -3.70 -12.90
N TYR A 223 4.55 -3.48 -14.17
CA TYR A 223 4.18 -2.31 -14.95
C TYR A 223 3.24 -2.71 -16.08
N TYR A 224 2.11 -2.01 -16.23
CA TYR A 224 1.22 -2.21 -17.37
C TYR A 224 0.82 -0.92 -18.07
N TYR A 225 0.58 -0.99 -19.38
CA TYR A 225 0.24 0.18 -20.19
C TYR A 225 -1.27 0.44 -20.22
N GLN A 226 -2.05 -0.56 -20.60
CA GLN A 226 -3.49 -0.43 -20.84
C GLN A 226 -4.29 -1.19 -19.77
N LYS A 227 -5.19 -0.48 -19.07
CA LYS A 227 -6.15 -1.10 -18.14
C LYS A 227 -7.11 -2.05 -18.85
N ARG A 228 -7.51 -3.13 -18.18
CA ARG A 228 -8.59 -4.02 -18.63
C ARG A 228 -9.90 -3.60 -17.99
N VAL A 229 -10.90 -3.32 -18.82
CA VAL A 229 -12.20 -2.77 -18.35
C VAL A 229 -13.00 -3.81 -17.54
N THR A 230 -12.95 -5.08 -17.93
CA THR A 230 -13.89 -6.10 -17.42
C THR A 230 -13.24 -7.18 -16.56
N ASP A 231 -11.99 -7.55 -16.83
CA ASP A 231 -11.34 -8.76 -16.31
C ASP A 231 -9.96 -8.50 -15.68
N GLY A 232 -9.61 -7.23 -15.47
CA GLY A 232 -8.37 -6.81 -14.82
C GLY A 232 -8.26 -7.32 -13.38
N GLY A 233 -7.13 -7.95 -13.06
CA GLY A 233 -6.84 -8.45 -11.71
C GLY A 233 -6.20 -7.40 -10.79
N LEU A 234 -5.70 -6.31 -11.37
CA LEU A 234 -4.92 -5.27 -10.70
C LEU A 234 -5.62 -3.90 -10.74
N ASN A 235 -6.94 -3.92 -10.95
CA ASN A 235 -7.74 -2.71 -10.97
C ASN A 235 -7.96 -2.18 -9.54
N ASP A 236 -8.50 -0.96 -9.45
CA ASP A 236 -8.68 -0.22 -8.21
C ASP A 236 -9.63 -0.91 -7.19
N GLN A 237 -10.43 -1.89 -7.63
CA GLN A 237 -11.39 -2.61 -6.79
C GLN A 237 -10.84 -3.93 -6.25
N LEU A 238 -10.27 -4.76 -7.12
CA LEU A 238 -9.85 -6.11 -6.76
C LEU A 238 -8.46 -6.11 -6.12
N GLN A 239 -7.50 -5.38 -6.72
CA GLN A 239 -6.11 -5.28 -6.30
C GLN A 239 -5.54 -6.59 -5.73
N VAL A 240 -5.48 -7.66 -6.54
CA VAL A 240 -4.96 -8.98 -6.10
C VAL A 240 -3.58 -8.83 -5.44
N ASN A 241 -2.76 -7.89 -5.92
CA ASN A 241 -1.45 -7.56 -5.37
C ASN A 241 -1.45 -7.02 -3.92
N ASN A 242 -2.59 -6.52 -3.42
CA ASN A 242 -2.76 -5.88 -2.11
C ASN A 242 -3.77 -6.59 -1.18
N MET A 243 -4.34 -7.73 -1.58
CA MET A 243 -5.32 -8.46 -0.76
C MET A 243 -4.72 -8.89 0.59
N LYS A 244 -5.40 -8.54 1.69
CA LYS A 244 -4.92 -8.79 3.06
C LYS A 244 -4.80 -10.28 3.41
N GLN A 245 -5.61 -11.12 2.75
CA GLN A 245 -5.66 -12.57 2.96
C GLN A 245 -4.54 -13.32 2.21
N LEU A 246 -3.78 -12.63 1.36
CA LEU A 246 -2.68 -13.21 0.61
C LEU A 246 -1.34 -12.90 1.29
N ASN A 247 -0.45 -13.90 1.30
CA ASN A 247 0.82 -13.83 2.03
C ASN A 247 1.91 -13.02 1.31
N HIS A 248 1.82 -12.88 -0.02
CA HIS A 248 2.77 -12.11 -0.82
C HIS A 248 2.08 -10.89 -1.40
N LYS A 249 2.80 -9.76 -1.44
CA LYS A 249 2.35 -8.51 -2.05
C LYS A 249 3.41 -8.04 -3.03
N TYR A 250 2.99 -7.37 -4.08
CA TYR A 250 3.90 -6.76 -5.05
C TYR A 250 3.43 -5.38 -5.48
N LEU A 251 4.38 -4.58 -5.94
CA LEU A 251 4.09 -3.23 -6.39
C LEU A 251 3.51 -3.27 -7.79
N VAL A 252 2.52 -2.43 -8.03
CA VAL A 252 1.88 -2.33 -9.34
C VAL A 252 1.93 -0.88 -9.78
N PHE A 253 2.23 -0.70 -11.05
CA PHE A 253 2.34 0.58 -11.70
C PHE A 253 1.61 0.55 -13.03
N TYR A 254 0.90 1.63 -13.33
CA TYR A 254 0.13 1.73 -14.55
C TYR A 254 0.38 3.06 -15.26
N GLN A 255 0.32 3.03 -16.59
CA GLN A 255 0.40 4.25 -17.38
C GLN A 255 -0.90 5.05 -17.19
N ASN A 256 -0.75 6.32 -16.81
CA ASN A 256 -1.86 7.30 -16.81
C ASN A 256 -2.26 7.69 -18.23
#